data_AF-A0A2N5YJY8-F1
#
_entry.id   AF-A0A2N5YJY8-F1
#
_cell.length_a   1.000
_cell.length_b   1.000
_cell.length_c   1.000
_cell.angle_alpha   90.00
_cell.angle_beta   90.00
_cell.angle_gamma   90.00
#
_symmetry.space_group_name_H-M   'P 1'
#
loop_
_entity.id
_entity.type
_entity.pdbx_description
1 polymer ?
#
loop_
_entity_poly.entity_id
_entity_poly.type
_entity_poly.pdbx_seq_one_letter_code
_entity_poly.pdbx_strand_id
1 'polypeptide(L)' 'MDLYSLLIYFGIVAYTSLLMTFLSGIRLIKLGHKFHRIFGIISVALASGHAGLIIYLNYFS' A
#
# COMPACT_ATOMS: atom_id res chain seq x y z
N MET A 1 15.91 -6.69 12.60
CA MET A 1 14.46 -6.98 12.51
C MET A 1 14.30 -8.08 11.49
N ASP A 2 13.43 -9.04 11.78
CA ASP A 2 13.21 -10.15 10.86
C ASP A 2 12.55 -9.64 9.56
N LEU A 3 12.95 -10.17 8.41
CA LEU A 3 12.43 -9.70 7.10
C LEU A 3 10.90 -9.88 7.04
N TYR A 4 10.39 -10.91 7.73
CA TYR A 4 8.97 -11.17 7.96
C TYR A 4 8.25 -10.06 8.74
N SER A 5 8.88 -9.47 9.75
CA SER A 5 8.27 -8.35 10.48
C SER A 5 8.13 -7.13 9.59
N LEU A 6 9.13 -6.87 8.73
CA LEU A 6 9.09 -5.76 7.78
C LEU A 6 8.02 -5.96 6.70
N LEU A 7 7.81 -7.20 6.26
CA LEU A 7 6.72 -7.59 5.36
C LEU A 7 5.36 -7.14 5.89
N ILE A 8 5.08 -7.43 7.18
CA ILE A 8 3.81 -7.10 7.83
C ILE A 8 3.60 -5.58 7.87
N TYR A 9 4.62 -4.82 8.29
CA TYR A 9 4.51 -3.36 8.30
C TYR A 9 4.25 -2.78 6.91
N PHE A 10 4.94 -3.29 5.88
CA PHE A 10 4.70 -2.89 4.49
C PHE A 10 3.27 -3.18 4.05
N GLY A 11 2.74 -4.36 4.40
CA GLY A 11 1.38 -4.75 4.08
C GLY A 11 0.34 -3.82 4.71
N ILE A 12 0.53 -3.45 5.98
CA ILE A 12 -0.36 -2.53 6.70
C ILE A 12 -0.36 -1.14 6.04
N VAL A 13 0.81 -0.60 5.69
CA VAL A 13 0.90 0.73 5.05
C VAL A 13 0.32 0.71 3.63
N ALA A 14 0.57 -0.36 2.87
CA ALA A 14 -0.04 -0.56 1.55
C ALA A 14 -1.57 -0.63 1.64
N TYR A 15 -2.10 -1.41 2.59
CA TYR A 15 -3.54 -1.57 2.77
C TYR A 15 -4.22 -0.26 3.19
N THR A 16 -3.66 0.45 4.16
CA THR A 16 -4.22 1.73 4.66
C THR A 16 -4.21 2.82 3.59
N SER A 17 -3.14 2.94 2.80
CA SER A 17 -3.08 3.89 1.68
C SER A 17 -4.10 3.55 0.57
N LEU A 18 -4.27 2.27 0.28
CA LEU A 18 -5.28 1.80 -0.68
C LEU A 18 -6.70 2.07 -0.18
N LEU A 19 -6.97 1.80 1.10
CA LEU A 19 -8.26 2.09 1.73
C LEU A 19 -8.58 3.58 1.68
N MET A 20 -7.63 4.46 2.02
CA MET A 20 -7.81 5.92 1.92
C MET A 20 -8.12 6.37 0.49
N THR A 21 -7.44 5.77 -0.50
CA THR A 21 -7.70 6.03 -1.92
C THR A 21 -9.12 5.59 -2.30
N PHE A 22 -9.54 4.41 -1.87
CA PHE A 22 -10.88 3.90 -2.12
C PHE A 22 -11.97 4.76 -1.49
N LEU A 23 -11.84 5.06 -0.19
CA LEU A 23 -12.80 5.87 0.57
C LEU A 23 -12.90 7.31 0.05
N SER A 24 -11.80 7.88 -0.44
CA SER A 24 -11.83 9.19 -1.10
C SER A 24 -12.42 9.12 -2.51
N GLY A 25 -12.24 8.01 -3.24
CA GLY A 25 -12.85 7.77 -4.56
C GLY A 25 -14.37 7.66 -4.51
N ILE A 26 -14.92 6.98 -3.50
CA ILE A 26 -16.38 6.88 -3.26
C ILE A 26 -16.96 8.14 -2.59
N ARG A 27 -16.15 9.18 -2.37
CA ARG A 27 -16.53 10.44 -1.70
C ARG A 27 -17.01 10.29 -0.26
N LEU A 28 -16.72 9.17 0.40
CA LEU A 28 -16.97 9.00 1.84
C LEU A 28 -16.05 9.95 2.64
N ILE A 29 -14.79 10.06 2.21
CA ILE A 29 -13.83 11.02 2.75
C ILE A 29 -13.63 12.12 1.71
N LYS A 30 -13.96 13.37 2.07
CA LYS A 30 -13.76 14.53 1.19
C LYS A 30 -12.28 14.92 1.16
N LEU A 31 -11.57 14.41 0.16
CA LEU A 31 -10.18 14.75 -0.13
C LEU A 31 -10.10 15.46 -1.47
N GLY A 32 -9.22 16.46 -1.58
CA GLY A 32 -8.97 17.13 -2.85
C GLY A 32 -8.45 16.16 -3.91
N HIS A 33 -8.84 16.34 -5.18
CA HIS A 33 -8.47 15.45 -6.28
C HIS A 33 -6.94 15.25 -6.39
N LYS A 34 -6.16 16.30 -6.14
CA LYS A 34 -4.69 16.25 -6.09
C LYS A 34 -4.18 15.23 -5.07
N PHE A 35 -4.74 15.22 -3.87
CA PHE A 35 -4.33 14.30 -2.81
C PHE A 35 -4.81 12.88 -3.08
N HIS A 36 -6.04 12.69 -3.58
CA HIS A 36 -6.52 11.37 -4.00
C HIS A 36 -5.57 10.71 -5.01
N ARG A 37 -5.14 11.47 -6.03
CA ARG A 37 -4.17 10.98 -7.02
C ARG A 37 -2.83 10.60 -6.40
N ILE A 38 -2.32 11.40 -5.46
CA ILE A 38 -1.06 11.09 -4.74
C ILE A 38 -1.21 9.80 -3.93
N PHE A 39 -2.29 9.66 -3.16
CA PHE A 39 -2.56 8.44 -2.39
C PHE A 39 -2.67 7.21 -3.27
N GLY A 40 -3.32 7.31 -4.44
CA GLY A 40 -3.41 6.20 -5.38
C GLY A 40 -2.05 5.78 -5.96
N ILE A 41 -1.19 6.75 -6.32
CA ILE A 41 0.17 6.43 -6.80
C ILE A 41 0.98 5.74 -5.69
N ILE A 42 0.92 6.28 -4.46
CA ILE A 42 1.61 5.71 -3.31
C ILE A 42 1.11 4.30 -3.01
N SER A 43 -0.21 4.07 -3.04
CA SER A 43 -0.78 2.75 -2.74
C SER A 43 -0.34 1.71 -3.76
N VAL A 44 -0.29 2.05 -5.05
CA VAL A 44 0.19 1.15 -6.10
C VAL A 44 1.68 0.83 -5.91
N ALA A 45 2.52 1.83 -5.63
CA ALA A 45 3.95 1.60 -5.40
C ALA A 45 4.19 0.69 -4.18
N LEU A 46 3.49 0.92 -3.07
CA LEU A 46 3.60 0.12 -1.86
C LEU A 46 3.05 -1.30 -2.06
N ALA A 47 1.92 -1.46 -2.75
CA ALA A 47 1.34 -2.77 -3.03
C ALA A 47 2.27 -3.61 -3.92
N SER A 48 2.85 -3.02 -4.96
CA SER A 48 3.83 -3.67 -5.83
C SER A 48 5.10 -4.04 -5.06
N GLY A 49 5.61 -3.15 -4.21
CA GLY A 49 6.78 -3.44 -3.36
C GLY A 49 6.52 -4.55 -2.35
N HIS A 50 5.34 -4.55 -1.71
CA HIS A 50 4.93 -5.61 -0.78
C HIS A 50 4.77 -6.95 -1.49
N ALA A 51 4.13 -6.99 -2.66
CA ALA A 51 4.02 -8.20 -3.48
C ALA A 51 5.39 -8.71 -3.93
N GLY A 52 6.29 -7.83 -4.36
CA GLY A 52 7.67 -8.18 -4.72
C GLY A 52 8.45 -8.78 -3.55
N LEU A 53 8.29 -8.22 -2.34
CA LEU A 53 8.88 -8.78 -1.12
C LEU A 53 8.33 -10.16 -0.77
N ILE A 54 7.03 -10.38 -0.92
CA ILE A 54 6.41 -11.72 -0.72
C ILE A 54 7.02 -12.72 -1.70
N ILE A 55 7.13 -12.35 -2.98
CA ILE A 55 7.73 -13.22 -4.00
C ILE A 55 9.19 -13.52 -3.63
N TYR A 56 9.96 -12.50 -3.26
CA TYR A 56 11.36 -12.70 -2.85
C TYR A 56 11.47 -13.68 -1.69
N LEU A 57 10.66 -13.51 -0.65
CA LEU A 57 10.67 -14.38 0.54
C LEU A 57 10.23 -15.81 0.26
N ASN A 58 9.30 -16.04 -0.66
CA ASN A 58 8.82 -17.39 -0.95
C ASN A 58 9.74 -18.18 -1.88
N TYR A 59 10.49 -17.50 -2.76
CA TYR A 59 11.25 -18.16 -3.83
C TYR A 59 12.77 -18.05 -3.68
N PHE A 60 13.28 -17.12 -2.87
CA PHE A 60 14.72 -16.82 -2.80
C PHE A 60 15.28 -16.76 -1.38
N SER A 61 14.45 -16.94 -0.35
CA SER A 61 14.86 -17.02 1.06
C SER A 61 14.43 -18.34 1.68
#